data_AF-A0A238XMV9-F1
#
_entry.id   AF-A0A238XMV9-F1
#
_cell.length_a   1.000
_cell.length_b   1.000
_cell.length_c   1.000
_cell.angle_alpha   90.00
_cell.angle_beta   90.00
_cell.angle_gamma   90.00
#
_symmetry.space_group_name_H-M   'P 1'
#
loop_
_entity.id
_entity.type
_entity.pdbx_description
1 polymer ?
#
loop_
_entity_poly.entity_id
_entity_poly.type
_entity_poly.pdbx_seq_one_letter_code
_entity_poly.pdbx_strand_id
1 'polypeptide(L)'
;MRKAFTLVELLIVVAIIAILAAVAIPQFTKYKKNAIASAVAGQISTCMSELAAAYAENNDVTWNCTIGENTTVTLSLDPDTGNISFNGNDQTSVTYKNTSVTCTITNNVVSCTTN
;
A
#
# COMPACT_ATOMS: atom_id res chain seq x y z
N MET A 1 -8.83 14.51 52.46
CA MET A 1 -9.60 13.28 52.14
C MET A 1 -9.41 13.00 50.66
N ARG A 2 -8.80 11.87 50.30
CA ARG A 2 -8.60 11.50 48.88
C ARG A 2 -9.91 10.94 48.36
N LYS A 3 -10.47 11.58 47.32
CA LYS A 3 -11.67 11.11 46.63
C LYS A 3 -11.30 9.79 45.94
N ALA A 4 -11.76 8.68 46.50
CA ALA A 4 -11.57 7.37 45.90
C ALA A 4 -12.55 7.25 44.71
N PHE A 5 -12.01 6.85 43.56
CA PHE A 5 -12.79 6.52 42.36
C PHE A 5 -13.73 5.35 42.71
N THR A 6 -15.02 5.45 42.38
CA THR A 6 -15.93 4.34 42.66
C THR A 6 -15.69 3.21 41.65
N LEU A 7 -15.82 1.96 42.10
CA LEU A 7 -15.72 0.80 41.21
C LEU A 7 -16.79 0.85 40.11
N VAL A 8 -17.95 1.45 40.39
CA VAL A 8 -19.04 1.63 39.43
C VAL A 8 -18.66 2.63 38.33
N GLU A 9 -18.00 3.74 38.66
CA GLU A 9 -17.49 4.68 37.66
C GLU A 9 -16.48 4.01 36.72
N LEU A 10 -15.60 3.17 37.25
CA LEU A 10 -14.63 2.46 36.41
C LEU A 10 -15.32 1.42 35.51
N LEU A 11 -16.36 0.75 36.01
CA LEU A 11 -17.11 -0.28 35.29
C LEU A 11 -17.89 0.30 34.09
N ILE A 12 -18.54 1.46 34.26
CA ILE A 12 -19.24 2.11 33.15
C ILE A 12 -18.27 2.62 32.07
N VAL A 13 -17.07 3.08 32.47
CA VAL A 13 -16.06 3.57 31.54
C VAL A 13 -15.53 2.44 30.67
N VAL A 14 -15.19 1.29 31.26
CA VAL A 14 -14.73 0.14 30.46
C VAL A 14 -15.83 -0.40 29.55
N ALA A 15 -17.10 -0.35 29.97
CA ALA A 15 -18.22 -0.75 29.13
C ALA A 15 -18.37 0.15 27.89
N ILE A 16 -18.25 1.47 28.05
CA ILE A 16 -18.31 2.42 26.92
C ILE A 16 -17.10 2.25 25.99
N ILE A 17 -15.88 2.13 26.55
CA ILE A 17 -14.66 1.89 25.76
C ILE A 17 -14.78 0.58 24.96
N ALA A 18 -15.37 -0.48 25.52
CA ALA A 18 -15.57 -1.75 24.82
C ALA A 18 -16.47 -1.58 23.58
N ILE A 19 -17.56 -0.81 23.68
CA ILE A 19 -18.47 -0.53 22.56
C ILE A 19 -17.75 0.30 21.48
N LEU A 20 -17.03 1.34 21.88
CA LEU A 20 -16.27 2.18 20.94
C LEU A 20 -15.17 1.38 20.24
N ALA A 21 -14.44 0.54 20.97
CA ALA A 21 -13.38 -0.29 20.43
C ALA A 21 -13.92 -1.31 19.41
N ALA A 22 -15.10 -1.90 19.66
CA ALA A 22 -15.73 -2.85 18.74
C ALA A 22 -15.99 -2.26 17.35
N VAL A 23 -16.32 -0.97 17.24
CA VAL A 23 -16.53 -0.28 15.97
C VAL A 23 -15.23 0.32 15.40
N ALA A 24 -14.40 0.91 16.26
CA ALA A 24 -13.20 1.64 15.85
C ALA A 24 -12.10 0.70 15.32
N ILE A 25 -11.90 -0.48 15.92
CA ILE A 25 -10.84 -1.42 15.54
C ILE A 25 -10.98 -1.92 14.08
N PRO A 26 -12.15 -2.42 13.62
CA PRO A 26 -12.28 -2.88 12.23
C PRO A 26 -12.14 -1.73 11.24
N GLN A 27 -12.66 -0.54 11.57
CA GLN A 27 -12.49 0.65 10.72
C GLN A 27 -11.02 1.05 10.60
N PHE A 28 -10.31 1.20 11.72
CA PHE A 28 -8.89 1.53 11.75
C PHE A 28 -8.04 0.52 10.96
N THR A 29 -8.36 -0.77 11.08
CA THR A 29 -7.69 -1.83 10.31
C THR A 29 -7.87 -1.64 8.81
N LYS A 30 -9.09 -1.32 8.34
CA LYS A 30 -9.36 -1.01 6.93
C LYS A 30 -8.61 0.25 6.46
N TYR A 31 -8.61 1.31 7.27
CA TYR A 31 -7.87 2.54 6.95
C TYR A 31 -6.37 2.27 6.82
N LYS A 32 -5.79 1.49 7.75
CA LYS A 32 -4.38 1.08 7.69
C LYS A 32 -4.07 0.30 6.41
N LYS A 33 -4.91 -0.67 6.04
CA LYS A 33 -4.78 -1.45 4.81
C LYS A 33 -4.82 -0.55 3.57
N ASN A 34 -5.77 0.36 3.48
CA ASN A 34 -5.87 1.31 2.36
C ASN A 34 -4.67 2.26 2.28
N ALA A 35 -4.16 2.74 3.43
CA ALA A 35 -2.96 3.57 3.48
C ALA A 35 -1.73 2.81 2.99
N ILE A 36 -1.61 1.52 3.34
CA ILE A 36 -0.55 0.63 2.84
C ILE A 36 -0.65 0.48 1.32
N ALA A 37 -1.83 0.15 0.77
CA ALA A 37 -2.01 0.02 -0.67
C ALA A 37 -1.67 1.33 -1.42
N SER A 38 -2.12 2.47 -0.90
CA SER A 38 -1.82 3.78 -1.49
C SER A 38 -0.33 4.13 -1.44
N ALA A 39 0.38 3.74 -0.37
CA ALA A 39 1.81 3.97 -0.26
C ALA A 39 2.58 3.16 -1.33
N VAL A 40 2.26 1.87 -1.48
CA VAL A 40 2.89 1.02 -2.50
C VAL A 40 2.57 1.52 -3.91
N ALA A 41 1.31 1.90 -4.18
CA ALA A 41 0.93 2.49 -5.46
C ALA A 41 1.76 3.74 -5.79
N GLY A 42 1.95 4.62 -4.80
CA GLY A 42 2.79 5.81 -4.96
C GLY A 42 4.25 5.48 -5.28
N GLN A 43 4.84 4.47 -4.64
CA GLN A 43 6.20 4.02 -4.95
C GLN A 43 6.32 3.51 -6.39
N ILE A 44 5.35 2.73 -6.86
CA ILE A 44 5.35 2.22 -8.24
C ILE A 44 5.21 3.38 -9.23
N SER A 45 4.34 4.36 -8.98
CA SER A 45 4.20 5.54 -9.84
C SER A 45 5.50 6.35 -9.95
N THR A 46 6.26 6.46 -8.86
CA THR A 46 7.61 7.06 -8.88
C THR A 46 8.52 6.24 -9.80
N CYS A 47 8.55 4.93 -9.65
CA CYS A 47 9.37 4.06 -10.52
C CYS A 47 8.94 4.07 -11.99
N MET A 48 7.67 4.28 -12.30
CA MET A 48 7.23 4.47 -13.69
C MET A 48 7.79 5.76 -14.28
N SER A 49 7.91 6.81 -13.46
CA SER A 49 8.54 8.07 -13.86
C SER A 49 10.05 7.89 -14.06
N GLU A 50 10.70 7.09 -13.22
CA GLU A 50 12.12 6.71 -13.38
C GLU A 50 12.35 5.86 -14.63
N LEU A 51 11.47 4.89 -14.92
CA LEU A 51 11.52 4.10 -16.17
C LEU A 51 11.37 5.01 -17.40
N ALA A 52 10.44 5.97 -17.37
CA ALA A 52 10.27 6.92 -18.46
C ALA A 52 11.52 7.79 -18.68
N ALA A 53 12.19 8.21 -17.59
CA ALA A 53 13.47 8.93 -17.67
C ALA A 53 14.58 8.04 -18.25
N ALA A 54 14.73 6.81 -17.76
CA ALA A 54 15.72 5.85 -18.24
C ALA A 54 15.56 5.52 -19.73
N TYR A 55 14.30 5.40 -20.19
CA TYR A 55 13.99 5.22 -21.60
C TYR A 55 14.41 6.46 -22.43
N ALA A 56 14.13 7.66 -21.94
CA ALA A 56 14.50 8.89 -22.64
C ALA A 56 16.03 9.12 -22.72
N GLU A 57 16.78 8.67 -21.72
CA GLU A 57 18.24 8.85 -21.66
C GLU A 57 18.99 7.77 -22.44
N ASN A 58 18.65 6.49 -22.25
CA ASN A 58 19.45 5.36 -22.72
C ASN A 58 18.67 4.35 -23.60
N ASN A 59 17.39 4.61 -23.90
CA ASN A 59 16.46 3.63 -24.49
C ASN A 59 16.28 2.36 -23.64
N ASP A 60 16.47 2.47 -22.31
CA ASP A 60 16.23 1.36 -21.40
C ASP A 60 14.73 1.08 -21.29
N VAL A 61 14.32 -0.15 -21.62
CA VAL A 61 12.92 -0.59 -21.55
C VAL A 61 12.58 -1.32 -20.26
N THR A 62 13.54 -1.45 -19.34
CA THR A 62 13.33 -2.12 -18.06
C THR A 62 13.90 -1.31 -16.91
N TRP A 63 13.17 -1.25 -15.80
CA TRP A 63 13.61 -0.56 -14.59
C TRP A 63 13.34 -1.39 -13.35
N ASN A 64 14.34 -1.52 -12.48
CA ASN A 64 14.20 -2.23 -11.22
C ASN A 64 13.72 -1.26 -10.13
N CYS A 65 12.44 -1.38 -9.81
CA CYS A 65 11.81 -0.62 -8.75
C CYS A 65 11.96 -1.34 -7.41
N THR A 66 12.46 -0.65 -6.39
CA THR A 66 12.43 -1.19 -5.02
C THR A 66 11.20 -0.65 -4.31
N ILE A 67 10.24 -1.53 -4.02
CA ILE A 67 9.01 -1.18 -3.31
C ILE A 67 8.93 -1.85 -1.95
N GLY A 68 8.20 -1.20 -1.05
CA GLY A 68 7.99 -1.65 0.30
C GLY A 68 9.28 -1.72 1.14
N GLU A 69 9.51 -2.87 1.79
CA GLU A 69 10.66 -3.14 2.68
C GLU A 69 11.73 -3.99 1.96
N ASN A 70 12.19 -3.53 0.78
CA ASN A 70 13.18 -4.18 -0.08
C ASN A 70 12.65 -5.32 -0.98
N THR A 71 11.42 -5.21 -1.50
CA THR A 71 11.00 -6.09 -2.61
C THR A 71 11.33 -5.40 -3.93
N THR A 72 12.20 -6.02 -4.73
CA THR A 72 12.48 -5.54 -6.08
C THR A 72 11.44 -6.07 -7.05
N VAL A 73 10.81 -5.15 -7.77
CA VAL A 73 9.91 -5.45 -8.88
C VAL A 73 10.46 -4.79 -10.13
N THR A 74 10.54 -5.54 -11.23
CA THR A 74 10.97 -5.00 -12.52
C THR A 74 9.75 -4.47 -13.26
N LEU A 75 9.81 -3.20 -13.68
CA LEU A 75 8.89 -2.62 -14.63
C LEU A 75 9.46 -2.76 -16.04
N SER A 76 8.60 -2.98 -17.01
CA SER A 76 8.93 -3.11 -18.41
C SER A 76 8.06 -2.19 -19.25
N LEU A 77 8.68 -1.42 -20.14
CA LEU A 77 8.03 -0.59 -21.15
C LEU A 77 8.00 -1.37 -22.47
N ASP A 78 6.84 -1.48 -23.07
CA ASP A 78 6.70 -1.90 -24.46
C ASP A 78 6.99 -0.69 -25.37
N PRO A 79 8.06 -0.70 -26.19
CA PRO A 79 8.41 0.44 -27.03
C PRO A 79 7.46 0.62 -28.23
N ASP A 80 6.73 -0.43 -28.63
CA ASP A 80 5.80 -0.37 -29.75
C ASP A 80 4.45 0.20 -29.33
N THR A 81 3.99 -0.12 -28.11
CA THR A 81 2.68 0.34 -27.60
C THR A 81 2.76 1.46 -26.56
N GLY A 82 3.93 1.68 -25.94
CA GLY A 82 4.11 2.60 -24.82
C GLY A 82 3.51 2.10 -23.50
N ASN A 83 3.15 0.82 -23.40
CA ASN A 83 2.52 0.27 -22.21
C ASN A 83 3.58 -0.11 -21.16
N ILE A 84 3.29 0.15 -19.89
CA ILE A 84 4.14 -0.30 -18.78
C ILE A 84 3.49 -1.53 -18.11
N SER A 85 4.30 -2.52 -17.80
CA SER A 85 3.91 -3.77 -17.11
C SER A 85 4.93 -4.16 -16.06
N PHE A 86 4.59 -5.12 -15.19
CA PHE A 86 5.51 -5.75 -14.25
C PHE A 86 6.20 -6.95 -14.90
N ASN A 87 7.40 -6.75 -15.45
CA ASN A 87 8.19 -7.81 -16.10
C ASN A 87 7.35 -8.63 -17.11
N GLY A 88 6.57 -7.94 -17.95
CA GLY A 88 5.65 -8.55 -18.92
C GLY A 88 4.32 -9.05 -18.35
N ASN A 89 4.00 -8.80 -17.08
CA ASN A 89 2.73 -9.15 -16.45
C ASN A 89 1.96 -7.89 -16.03
N ASP A 90 0.63 -7.96 -16.05
CA ASP A 90 -0.20 -6.82 -15.61
C ASP A 90 -0.26 -6.68 -14.08
N GLN A 91 0.18 -7.69 -13.32
CA GLN A 91 0.02 -7.74 -11.87
C GLN A 91 1.27 -8.25 -11.15
N THR A 92 1.52 -7.71 -9.96
CA THR A 92 2.55 -8.18 -9.02
C THR A 92 2.00 -8.18 -7.59
N SER A 93 2.60 -8.97 -6.71
CA SER A 93 2.27 -8.96 -5.27
C SER A 93 3.52 -8.74 -4.44
N VAL A 94 3.44 -7.80 -3.50
CA VAL A 94 4.53 -7.45 -2.59
C VAL A 94 4.06 -7.46 -1.14
N THR A 95 4.98 -7.65 -0.22
CA THR A 95 4.69 -7.58 1.21
C THR A 95 5.17 -6.24 1.76
N TYR A 96 4.27 -5.47 2.36
CA TYR A 96 4.59 -4.22 3.03
C TYR A 96 4.03 -4.22 4.45
N LYS A 97 4.89 -4.00 5.46
CA LYS A 97 4.50 -4.04 6.88
C LYS A 97 3.68 -5.29 7.23
N ASN A 98 4.18 -6.45 6.81
CA ASN A 98 3.55 -7.76 7.02
C ASN A 98 2.14 -7.92 6.40
N THR A 99 1.81 -7.10 5.40
CA THR A 99 0.55 -7.13 4.65
C THR A 99 0.85 -7.37 3.17
N SER A 100 0.20 -8.35 2.56
CA SER A 100 0.31 -8.59 1.12
C SER A 100 -0.52 -7.56 0.35
N VAL A 101 0.16 -6.86 -0.55
CA VAL A 101 -0.41 -5.85 -1.46
C VAL A 101 -0.25 -6.37 -2.88
N THR A 102 -1.36 -6.46 -3.59
CA THR A 102 -1.37 -6.83 -4.99
C THR A 102 -1.60 -5.57 -5.81
N CYS A 103 -0.72 -5.31 -6.77
CA CYS A 103 -0.76 -4.14 -7.63
C CYS A 103 -0.92 -4.57 -9.07
N THR A 104 -1.81 -3.88 -9.79
CA THR A 104 -2.11 -4.10 -11.20
C THR A 104 -1.84 -2.81 -11.96
N ILE A 105 -1.21 -2.91 -13.13
CA ILE A 105 -1.09 -1.81 -14.08
C ILE A 105 -2.07 -2.06 -15.22
N THR A 106 -2.88 -1.07 -15.54
CA THR A 106 -3.79 -1.14 -16.69
C THR A 106 -3.84 0.23 -17.33
N ASN A 107 -3.61 0.30 -18.65
CA ASN A 107 -3.51 1.57 -19.38
C ASN A 107 -2.57 2.57 -18.71
N ASN A 108 -1.42 2.09 -18.24
CA ASN A 108 -0.42 2.90 -17.55
C ASN A 108 -0.88 3.53 -16.22
N VAL A 109 -1.94 2.99 -15.60
CA VAL A 109 -2.44 3.40 -14.29
C VAL A 109 -2.21 2.28 -13.29
N VAL A 110 -1.57 2.60 -12.16
CA VAL A 110 -1.35 1.66 -11.05
C VAL A 110 -2.55 1.64 -10.13
N SER A 111 -3.06 0.44 -9.85
CA SER A 111 -4.08 0.19 -8.83
C SER A 111 -3.58 -0.91 -7.89
N CYS A 112 -3.51 -0.62 -6.59
CA CYS A 112 -3.08 -1.57 -5.57
C CYS A 112 -4.20 -1.88 -4.58
N THR A 113 -4.31 -3.15 -4.18
CA THR A 113 -5.26 -3.63 -3.17
C THR A 113 -4.52 -4.48 -2.16
N THR A 114 -4.95 -4.45 -0.90
CA THR A 114 -4.44 -5.38 0.12
C THR A 114 -5.36 -6.59 0.21
N ASN A 115 -4.79 -7.79 0.38
CA ASN A 115 -5.55 -8.95 0.83
C ASN A 115 -5.94 -8.83 2.32
#